data_AF-A0A7E4V8M2-F1
#
_entry.id   AF-A0A7E4V8M2-F1
#
_cell.length_a   1.000
_cell.length_b   1.000
_cell.length_c   1.000
_cell.angle_alpha   90.00
_cell.angle_beta   90.00
_cell.angle_gamma   90.00
#
_symmetry.space_group_name_H-M   'P 1'
#
loop_
_entity.id
_entity.type
_entity.pdbx_description
1 polymer ?
#
loop_
_entity_poly.entity_id
_entity_poly.type
_entity_poly.pdbx_seq_one_letter_code
_entity_poly.pdbx_strand_id
1 'polypeptide(L)'
;MMNLFAEAAEHQQQAQQPQPLCAIRAASGQCLIPSASGLFDRFKMTGYVKQLLASVDAWHLNALSAFVVTVFVYFQLRSMFVVRPRPKQALATESFNKKPVKKREYADKQVGDDLDVVDDHDEFQNAKEVPYRGPVYTEDEMLRRSQLFYESMKLRRSVRCFSPRTVPMKIIQNIIKTAGTSPSGANLQPWTFCVIADEAIKVRIREIVETEEQINYSRRMGAKWVLDVEHLNVNWNKPYLTEAPYLIVIMKQTYQILENNQRQPTYYNEISTCIATGFLLAAIHNVGLVTVTTTPLNAGGQIRELLQRPVNEKVVLLLPVGYPAENTHVPDIRRKKIEEIIRLY
;
A
#
# COMPACT_ATOMS: atom_id res chain seq x y z
N MET A 1 51.91 7.35 -42.82
CA MET A 1 50.45 7.56 -42.83
C MET A 1 49.88 6.80 -41.64
N MET A 2 49.96 7.25 -40.39
CA MET A 2 49.69 8.58 -39.82
C MET A 2 48.31 9.10 -40.20
N ASN A 3 47.53 9.41 -39.16
CA ASN A 3 46.18 9.99 -39.11
C ASN A 3 45.03 8.99 -39.29
N LEU A 4 44.59 8.45 -38.16
CA LEU A 4 43.17 8.25 -37.79
C LEU A 4 42.98 7.79 -36.33
N PHE A 5 44.03 7.90 -35.49
CA PHE A 5 44.02 7.55 -34.05
C PHE A 5 44.28 8.76 -33.12
N ALA A 6 44.09 9.99 -33.58
CA ALA A 6 44.51 11.20 -32.84
C ALA A 6 43.39 12.23 -32.53
N GLU A 7 42.11 11.96 -32.79
CA GLU A 7 41.06 12.99 -32.58
C GLU A 7 39.92 12.61 -31.62
N ALA A 8 40.01 11.47 -30.93
CA ALA A 8 39.01 11.09 -29.92
C ALA A 8 39.56 10.99 -28.49
N ALA A 9 40.86 11.28 -28.29
CA ALA A 9 41.58 11.03 -27.03
C ALA A 9 41.93 12.30 -26.21
N GLU A 10 41.41 13.47 -26.55
CA GLU A 10 41.67 14.72 -25.79
C GLU A 10 40.48 15.26 -24.98
N HIS A 11 39.32 14.61 -24.99
CA HIS A 11 38.13 15.08 -24.24
C HIS A 11 37.76 14.22 -23.04
N GLN A 12 38.76 13.78 -22.27
CA GLN A 12 38.51 13.12 -20.99
C GLN A 12 39.48 13.57 -19.89
N GLN A 13 39.52 14.87 -19.57
CA GLN A 13 39.97 15.35 -18.27
C GLN A 13 39.61 16.82 -18.02
N GLN A 14 38.36 17.07 -17.63
CA GLN A 14 37.92 18.16 -16.72
C GLN A 14 36.39 18.22 -16.70
N ALA A 15 35.75 17.60 -15.71
CA ALA A 15 34.43 18.01 -15.21
C ALA A 15 34.06 17.19 -13.96
N GLN A 16 34.51 17.67 -12.80
CA GLN A 16 33.96 17.33 -11.49
C GLN A 16 32.91 18.39 -11.12
N GLN A 17 31.68 17.93 -10.87
CA GLN A 17 30.67 18.51 -9.96
C GLN A 17 29.93 19.83 -10.33
N PRO A 18 28.73 20.05 -9.74
CA PRO A 18 27.56 20.54 -10.48
C PRO A 18 27.35 22.05 -10.37
N GLN A 19 26.80 22.64 -11.44
CA GLN A 19 26.34 24.04 -11.43
C GLN A 19 24.81 24.18 -11.37
N PRO A 20 24.33 25.28 -10.75
CA PRO A 20 22.93 25.50 -10.43
C PRO A 20 22.14 26.14 -11.59
N LEU A 21 20.82 26.04 -11.47
CA LEU A 21 19.82 26.62 -12.34
C LEU A 21 19.96 28.15 -12.49
N CYS A 22 20.25 28.54 -13.73
CA CYS A 22 19.75 29.68 -14.50
C CYS A 22 19.26 30.93 -13.74
N ALA A 23 20.05 31.99 -13.86
CA ALA A 23 19.66 33.38 -13.66
C ALA A 23 18.79 33.89 -14.81
N ILE A 24 17.63 34.48 -14.50
CA ILE A 24 16.94 35.43 -15.38
C ILE A 24 17.35 36.84 -14.93
N ARG A 25 17.91 37.59 -15.88
CA ARG A 25 18.37 38.98 -15.74
C ARG A 25 17.24 39.92 -15.33
N ALA A 26 17.61 40.83 -14.42
CA ALA A 26 16.86 42.01 -14.04
C ALA A 26 16.67 42.96 -15.23
N ALA A 27 15.42 43.39 -15.44
CA ALA A 27 15.07 44.61 -16.14
C ALA A 27 14.30 45.50 -15.16
N SER A 28 14.76 46.73 -15.07
CA SER A 28 14.28 47.86 -14.27
C SER A 28 12.76 48.01 -14.25
N GLY A 29 12.18 47.90 -13.04
CA GLY A 29 10.82 48.33 -12.74
C GLY A 29 10.74 48.63 -11.25
N GLN A 30 10.70 49.91 -10.91
CA GLN A 30 10.49 50.40 -9.55
C GLN A 30 9.18 49.81 -8.99
N CYS A 31 9.28 48.87 -8.05
CA CYS A 31 8.12 48.42 -7.28
C CYS A 31 8.14 49.15 -5.94
N LEU A 32 7.31 50.18 -5.85
CA LEU A 32 7.02 50.96 -4.67
C LEU A 32 6.57 50.03 -3.53
N ILE A 33 7.27 50.12 -2.40
CA ILE A 33 6.84 49.55 -1.12
C ILE A 33 5.56 50.31 -0.72
N PRO A 34 4.41 49.65 -0.51
CA PRO A 34 3.23 50.35 -0.04
C PRO A 34 3.47 50.78 1.42
N SER A 35 3.31 52.08 1.67
CA SER A 35 3.36 52.66 3.00
C SER A 35 2.35 51.98 3.92
N ALA A 36 2.71 51.86 5.20
CA ALA A 36 1.92 51.23 6.26
C ALA A 36 0.64 52.00 6.66
N SER A 37 -0.04 52.63 5.69
CA SER A 37 -1.28 53.38 5.87
C SER A 37 -2.54 52.62 5.44
N GLY A 38 -2.41 51.46 4.78
CA GLY A 38 -3.56 50.73 4.21
C GLY A 38 -4.09 49.52 5.01
N LEU A 39 -3.47 49.13 6.13
CA LEU A 39 -3.84 47.90 6.85
C LEU A 39 -4.94 48.11 7.91
N PHE A 40 -5.30 49.35 8.24
CA PHE A 40 -6.19 49.67 9.37
C PHE A 40 -7.65 49.98 8.99
N ASP A 41 -8.00 49.96 7.70
CA ASP A 41 -9.36 50.33 7.24
C ASP A 41 -10.33 49.15 7.07
N ARG A 42 -9.94 47.92 7.43
CA ARG A 42 -10.82 46.74 7.36
C ARG A 42 -11.47 46.30 8.68
N PHE A 43 -11.17 46.97 9.79
CA PHE A 43 -11.83 46.71 11.07
C PHE A 43 -12.46 48.00 11.57
N LYS A 44 -13.79 48.01 11.79
CA LYS A 44 -14.49 49.07 12.54
C LYS A 44 -14.04 49.03 14.00
N MET A 45 -12.82 49.50 14.26
CA MET A 45 -12.32 49.82 15.59
C MET A 45 -12.94 51.15 15.99
N THR A 46 -13.69 51.15 17.09
CA THR A 46 -14.31 52.34 17.68
C THR A 46 -13.24 53.40 17.95
N GLY A 47 -13.58 54.68 17.73
CA GLY A 47 -12.63 55.81 17.70
C GLY A 47 -11.70 55.95 18.92
N TYR A 48 -12.08 55.34 20.05
CA TYR A 48 -11.26 55.24 21.25
C TYR A 48 -9.92 54.50 21.04
N VAL A 49 -9.89 53.43 20.24
CA VAL A 49 -8.68 52.61 20.06
C VAL A 49 -7.68 53.28 19.13
N LYS A 50 -8.14 54.03 18.12
CA LYS A 50 -7.27 54.84 17.25
C LYS A 50 -6.57 55.96 18.04
N GLN A 51 -7.26 56.56 19.02
CA GLN A 51 -6.71 57.63 19.85
C GLN A 51 -5.71 57.09 20.89
N LEU A 52 -5.95 55.89 21.44
CA LEU A 52 -5.04 55.22 22.37
C LEU A 52 -3.76 54.69 21.70
N LEU A 53 -3.85 54.23 20.45
CA LEU A 53 -2.68 53.73 19.70
C LEU A 53 -1.79 54.86 19.18
N ALA A 54 -2.34 56.07 18.98
CA ALA A 54 -1.57 57.24 18.57
C ALA A 54 -0.76 57.87 19.73
N SER A 55 -1.08 57.55 20.98
CA SER A 55 -0.38 58.06 22.18
C SER A 55 0.73 57.13 22.70
N VAL A 56 1.00 56.02 22.01
CA VAL A 56 1.98 55.01 22.45
C VAL A 56 3.12 54.97 21.44
N ASP A 57 4.33 55.31 21.88
CA ASP A 57 5.50 55.31 21.01
C ASP A 57 5.72 53.92 20.39
N ALA A 58 6.10 53.89 19.10
CA ALA A 58 6.34 52.66 18.34
C ALA A 58 7.29 51.67 19.06
N TRP A 59 8.21 52.20 19.88
CA TRP A 59 9.09 51.39 20.72
C TRP A 59 8.34 50.52 21.73
N HIS A 60 7.31 51.06 22.39
CA HIS A 60 6.52 50.33 23.38
C HIS A 60 5.63 49.27 22.71
N LEU A 61 5.11 49.55 21.52
CA LEU A 61 4.32 48.59 20.74
C LEU A 61 5.19 47.43 20.21
N ASN A 62 6.43 47.74 19.78
CA ASN A 62 7.41 46.74 19.37
C ASN A 62 7.93 45.92 20.56
N ALA A 63 8.14 46.54 21.72
CA ALA A 63 8.51 45.83 22.94
C ALA A 63 7.40 44.89 23.42
N LEU A 64 6.13 45.33 23.36
CA LEU A 64 4.97 44.51 23.72
C LEU A 64 4.80 43.33 22.75
N SER A 65 4.93 43.55 21.45
CA SER A 65 4.85 42.47 20.46
C SER A 65 6.01 41.48 20.59
N ALA A 66 7.24 41.96 20.81
CA ALA A 66 8.40 41.10 21.08
C ALA A 66 8.20 40.26 22.36
N PHE A 67 7.64 40.85 23.41
CA PHE A 67 7.31 40.14 24.65
C PHE A 67 6.26 39.04 24.42
N VAL A 68 5.17 39.35 23.71
CA VAL A 68 4.11 38.38 23.39
C VAL A 68 4.65 37.23 22.55
N VAL A 69 5.48 37.51 21.54
CA VAL A 69 6.10 36.47 20.70
C VAL A 69 7.06 35.60 21.53
N THR A 70 7.86 36.21 22.40
CA THR A 70 8.81 35.47 23.26
C THR A 70 8.08 34.55 24.23
N VAL A 71 7.00 35.04 24.86
CA VAL A 71 6.15 34.23 25.73
C VAL A 71 5.49 33.09 24.95
N PHE A 72 4.98 33.35 23.75
CA PHE A 72 4.37 32.32 22.90
C PHE A 72 5.37 31.22 22.49
N VAL A 73 6.57 31.60 22.05
CA VAL A 73 7.64 30.65 21.70
C VAL A 73 8.08 29.85 22.92
N TYR A 74 8.21 30.49 24.09
CA TYR A 74 8.52 29.81 25.34
C TYR A 74 7.45 28.77 25.71
N PHE A 75 6.16 29.08 25.57
CA PHE A 75 5.08 28.13 25.83
C PHE A 75 5.07 26.96 24.83
N GLN A 76 5.36 27.21 23.55
CA GLN A 76 5.44 26.16 22.54
C GLN A 76 6.61 25.20 22.80
N LEU A 77 7.79 25.74 23.09
CA LEU A 77 8.96 24.95 23.45
C LEU A 77 8.72 24.16 24.75
N ARG A 78 8.13 24.77 25.78
CA ARG A 78 7.74 24.07 27.00
C ARG A 78 6.75 22.93 26.72
N SER A 79 5.81 23.10 25.79
CA SER A 79 4.87 22.03 25.42
C SER A 79 5.56 20.83 24.73
N MET A 80 6.64 21.08 23.99
CA MET A 80 7.41 20.02 23.32
C MET A 80 8.25 19.19 24.30
N PHE A 81 8.71 19.78 25.41
CA PHE A 81 9.57 19.11 26.39
C PHE A 81 8.84 18.59 27.63
N VAL A 82 7.57 18.95 27.84
CA VAL A 82 6.73 18.33 28.87
C VAL A 82 6.21 16.99 28.35
N VAL A 83 6.99 15.93 28.59
CA VAL A 83 6.50 14.55 28.52
C VAL A 83 5.46 14.38 29.62
N ARG A 84 4.17 14.48 29.27
CA ARG A 84 3.09 14.13 30.20
C ARG A 84 3.19 12.63 30.48
N PRO A 85 3.44 12.18 31.73
CA PRO A 85 3.28 10.77 32.04
C PRO A 85 1.83 10.41 31.77
N ARG A 86 1.60 9.47 30.84
CA ARG A 86 0.24 8.95 30.61
C ARG A 86 -0.23 8.34 31.93
N PRO A 87 -1.40 8.73 32.47
CA PRO A 87 -1.95 8.03 33.63
C PRO A 87 -2.10 6.57 33.23
N LYS A 88 -1.55 5.67 34.05
CA LYS A 88 -1.85 4.24 33.97
C LYS A 88 -3.35 4.10 34.21
N GLN A 89 -4.14 4.07 33.15
CA GLN A 89 -5.47 3.50 33.23
C GLN A 89 -5.25 2.04 33.62
N ALA A 90 -5.56 1.72 34.87
CA ALA A 90 -5.81 0.36 35.27
C ALA A 90 -6.86 -0.16 34.28
N LEU A 91 -6.45 -1.05 33.37
CA LEU A 91 -7.40 -1.84 32.60
C LEU A 91 -8.21 -2.61 33.64
N ALA A 92 -9.44 -2.16 33.88
CA ALA A 92 -10.46 -3.07 34.36
C ALA A 92 -10.50 -4.21 33.34
N THR A 93 -10.02 -5.38 33.77
CA THR A 93 -10.19 -6.65 33.09
C THR A 93 -11.68 -6.96 33.08
N GLU A 94 -12.43 -6.32 32.18
CA GLU A 94 -13.64 -6.93 31.67
C GLU A 94 -13.17 -8.14 30.88
N SER A 95 -13.37 -9.32 31.47
CA SER A 95 -13.17 -10.60 30.83
C SER A 95 -14.19 -10.74 29.70
N PHE A 96 -13.92 -10.08 28.57
CA PHE A 96 -14.55 -10.47 27.31
C PHE A 96 -14.12 -11.89 27.06
N ASN A 97 -15.10 -12.78 27.17
CA ASN A 97 -14.99 -14.21 27.00
C ASN A 97 -14.44 -14.49 25.59
N LYS A 98 -13.10 -14.49 25.45
CA LYS A 98 -12.36 -14.92 24.27
C LYS A 98 -12.66 -16.40 24.11
N LYS A 99 -13.73 -16.74 23.42
CA LYS A 99 -13.79 -18.05 22.80
C LYS A 99 -12.63 -18.08 21.80
N PRO A 100 -11.63 -18.96 21.98
CA PRO A 100 -10.56 -19.08 21.01
C PRO A 100 -11.20 -19.41 19.67
N VAL A 101 -10.91 -18.60 18.64
CA VAL A 101 -11.21 -18.97 17.27
C VAL A 101 -10.50 -20.29 17.05
N LYS A 102 -11.26 -21.40 16.99
CA LYS A 102 -10.70 -22.72 16.73
C LYS A 102 -9.93 -22.62 15.42
N LYS A 103 -8.61 -22.77 15.50
CA LYS A 103 -7.74 -22.99 14.35
C LYS A 103 -8.21 -24.31 13.74
N ARG A 104 -9.13 -24.27 12.78
CA ARG A 104 -9.52 -25.46 12.02
C ARG A 104 -8.24 -25.92 11.32
N GLU A 105 -7.75 -27.10 11.66
CA GLU A 105 -6.68 -27.75 10.92
C GLU A 105 -7.20 -28.06 9.53
N TYR A 106 -6.86 -27.20 8.58
CA TYR A 106 -7.15 -27.39 7.16
C TYR A 106 -6.00 -28.09 6.43
N ALA A 107 -4.96 -28.51 7.16
CA ALA A 107 -3.80 -29.23 6.67
C ALA A 107 -4.05 -30.76 6.62
N ASP A 108 -5.28 -31.15 6.26
CA ASP A 108 -5.58 -32.55 6.03
C ASP A 108 -5.09 -32.90 4.61
N LYS A 109 -4.16 -33.86 4.50
CA LYS A 109 -3.67 -34.40 3.23
C LYS A 109 -4.83 -35.16 2.57
N GLN A 110 -5.74 -34.43 1.93
CA GLN A 110 -6.84 -35.03 1.18
C GLN A 110 -6.44 -35.31 -0.26
N VAL A 111 -6.99 -36.41 -0.77
CA VAL A 111 -6.89 -37.00 -2.13
C VAL A 111 -6.51 -35.97 -3.20
N GLY A 112 -5.38 -36.19 -3.88
CA GLY A 112 -4.82 -35.28 -4.89
C GLY A 112 -3.50 -34.59 -4.50
N ASP A 113 -2.93 -34.90 -3.34
CA ASP A 113 -1.53 -34.59 -3.00
C ASP A 113 -0.54 -35.61 -3.61
N ASP A 114 -1.02 -36.58 -4.41
CA ASP A 114 -0.19 -37.63 -5.04
C ASP A 114 0.74 -37.11 -6.15
N LEU A 115 0.66 -35.82 -6.47
CA LEU A 115 1.58 -35.10 -7.36
C LEU A 115 2.63 -34.32 -6.57
N ASP A 116 2.98 -34.77 -5.37
CA ASP A 116 4.15 -34.31 -4.64
C ASP A 116 5.37 -34.40 -5.58
N VAL A 117 5.70 -33.28 -6.22
CA VAL A 117 7.04 -33.07 -6.74
C VAL A 117 7.90 -33.21 -5.51
N VAL A 118 8.65 -34.31 -5.43
CA VAL A 118 9.57 -34.56 -4.32
C VAL A 118 10.48 -33.35 -4.26
N ASP A 119 10.23 -32.48 -3.28
CA ASP A 119 11.16 -31.45 -2.93
C ASP A 119 12.27 -32.17 -2.17
N ASP A 120 13.37 -32.49 -2.87
CA ASP A 120 14.56 -33.06 -2.24
C ASP A 120 15.08 -32.18 -1.07
N HIS A 121 14.56 -30.96 -0.89
CA HIS A 121 14.86 -30.06 0.22
C HIS A 121 13.96 -30.24 1.46
N ASP A 122 12.87 -31.02 1.40
CA ASP A 122 12.05 -31.34 2.59
C ASP A 122 12.81 -32.26 3.58
N GLU A 123 13.86 -32.95 3.10
CA GLU A 123 14.86 -33.57 3.97
C GLU A 123 15.81 -32.48 4.51
N PHE A 124 15.37 -31.78 5.56
CA PHE A 124 16.20 -30.85 6.33
C PHE A 124 17.42 -31.58 6.92
N GLN A 125 18.49 -31.67 6.14
CA GLN A 125 19.82 -31.88 6.69
C GLN A 125 20.11 -30.60 7.48
N ASN A 126 20.49 -30.71 8.76
CA ASN A 126 20.85 -29.58 9.65
C ASN A 126 22.08 -28.77 9.17
N ALA A 127 22.35 -28.74 7.86
CA ALA A 127 23.36 -27.94 7.20
C ALA A 127 22.91 -26.48 7.11
N LYS A 128 23.89 -25.57 7.22
CA LYS A 128 23.65 -24.13 7.05
C LYS A 128 23.31 -23.75 5.61
N GLU A 129 23.76 -24.55 4.65
CA GLU A 129 23.58 -24.36 3.21
C GLU A 129 23.35 -25.71 2.55
N VAL A 130 22.51 -25.73 1.51
CA VAL A 130 22.24 -26.91 0.68
C VAL A 130 22.45 -26.56 -0.79
N PRO A 131 22.88 -27.50 -1.66
CA PRO A 131 23.01 -27.24 -3.09
C PRO A 131 21.66 -26.87 -3.71
N TYR A 132 21.59 -25.79 -4.47
CA TYR A 132 20.38 -25.41 -5.21
C TYR A 132 20.11 -26.38 -6.35
N ARG A 133 18.89 -26.92 -6.42
CA ARG A 133 18.42 -27.80 -7.51
C ARG A 133 17.21 -27.18 -8.20
N GLY A 134 17.48 -26.40 -9.24
CA GLY A 134 16.45 -25.83 -10.11
C GLY A 134 16.29 -26.60 -11.41
N PRO A 135 15.13 -26.49 -12.09
CA PRO A 135 14.99 -27.02 -13.44
C PRO A 135 15.92 -26.28 -14.41
N VAL A 136 16.55 -27.04 -15.32
CA VAL A 136 17.42 -26.52 -16.39
C VAL A 136 16.78 -26.82 -17.73
N TYR A 137 16.70 -25.81 -18.60
CA TYR A 137 16.06 -25.91 -19.92
C TYR A 137 17.04 -25.50 -21.01
N THR A 138 16.85 -26.01 -22.23
CA THR A 138 17.53 -25.50 -23.43
C THR A 138 17.01 -24.11 -23.78
N GLU A 139 17.81 -23.31 -24.49
CA GLU A 139 17.41 -21.95 -24.89
C GLU A 139 16.09 -21.91 -25.67
N ASP A 140 15.89 -22.84 -26.61
CA ASP A 140 14.64 -22.98 -27.37
C ASP A 140 13.42 -23.21 -26.47
N GLU A 141 13.57 -24.02 -25.42
CA GLU A 141 12.50 -24.29 -24.48
C GLU A 141 12.27 -23.09 -23.56
N MET A 142 13.34 -22.38 -23.14
CA MET A 142 13.21 -21.13 -22.39
C MET A 142 12.42 -20.08 -23.18
N LEU A 143 12.72 -19.91 -24.47
CA LEU A 143 12.01 -19.00 -25.35
C LEU A 143 10.54 -19.39 -25.48
N ARG A 144 10.26 -20.68 -25.71
CA ARG A 144 8.88 -21.18 -25.80
C ARG A 144 8.09 -20.97 -24.51
N ARG A 145 8.66 -21.35 -23.36
CA ARG A 145 7.99 -21.24 -22.05
C ARG A 145 7.72 -19.80 -21.67
N SER A 146 8.69 -18.91 -21.88
CA SER A 146 8.54 -17.47 -21.60
C SER A 146 7.42 -16.85 -22.44
N GLN A 147 7.33 -17.19 -23.74
CA GLN A 147 6.26 -16.72 -24.61
C GLN A 147 4.89 -17.24 -24.18
N LEU A 148 4.78 -18.54 -23.88
CA LEU A 148 3.51 -19.13 -23.44
C LEU A 148 3.01 -18.54 -22.12
N PHE A 149 3.93 -18.35 -21.16
CA PHE A 149 3.58 -17.74 -19.88
C PHE A 149 3.16 -16.28 -20.04
N TYR A 150 3.87 -15.51 -20.89
CA TYR A 150 3.48 -14.14 -21.22
C TYR A 150 2.07 -14.08 -21.83
N GLU A 151 1.79 -14.87 -22.87
CA GLU A 151 0.47 -14.86 -23.53
C GLU A 151 -0.64 -15.31 -22.58
N SER A 152 -0.37 -16.27 -21.68
CA SER A 152 -1.32 -16.64 -20.62
C SER A 152 -1.62 -15.46 -19.69
N MET A 153 -0.58 -14.83 -19.11
CA MET A 153 -0.73 -13.71 -18.17
C MET A 153 -1.26 -12.43 -18.83
N LYS A 154 -1.11 -12.30 -20.15
CA LYS A 154 -1.71 -11.24 -20.95
C LYS A 154 -3.23 -11.25 -20.90
N LEU A 155 -3.84 -12.45 -20.85
CA LEU A 155 -5.30 -12.63 -20.79
C LEU A 155 -5.91 -12.17 -19.46
N ARG A 156 -5.13 -12.11 -18.37
CA ARG A 156 -5.64 -11.73 -17.05
C ARG A 156 -6.25 -10.33 -17.07
N ARG A 157 -7.53 -10.20 -16.74
CA ARG A 157 -8.22 -8.93 -16.49
C ARG A 157 -8.75 -8.88 -15.06
N SER A 158 -8.94 -7.68 -14.53
CA SER A 158 -9.59 -7.51 -13.23
C SER A 158 -11.11 -7.57 -13.42
N VAL A 159 -11.75 -8.56 -12.82
CA VAL A 159 -13.19 -8.85 -12.97
C VAL A 159 -13.95 -8.41 -11.72
N ARG A 160 -15.09 -7.75 -11.89
CA ARG A 160 -15.91 -7.18 -10.81
C ARG A 160 -17.33 -7.77 -10.72
N CYS A 161 -17.62 -8.83 -11.49
CA CYS A 161 -18.90 -9.53 -11.51
C CYS A 161 -18.61 -11.03 -11.42
N PHE A 162 -19.19 -11.71 -10.42
CA PHE A 162 -18.83 -13.09 -10.11
C PHE A 162 -20.03 -14.03 -10.19
N SER A 163 -19.76 -15.26 -10.64
CA SER A 163 -20.73 -16.35 -10.58
C SER A 163 -20.80 -16.90 -9.15
N PRO A 164 -21.99 -17.34 -8.68
CA PRO A 164 -22.14 -18.03 -7.39
C PRO A 164 -21.58 -19.46 -7.42
N ARG A 165 -21.06 -19.93 -8.56
CA ARG A 165 -20.47 -21.27 -8.70
C ARG A 165 -19.39 -21.50 -7.65
N THR A 166 -19.53 -22.60 -6.91
CA THR A 166 -18.58 -22.96 -5.85
C THR A 166 -17.21 -23.31 -6.43
N VAL A 167 -16.17 -23.00 -5.66
CA VAL A 167 -14.79 -23.37 -5.96
C VAL A 167 -14.31 -24.36 -4.88
N PRO A 168 -13.73 -25.51 -5.25
CA PRO A 168 -13.16 -26.45 -4.29
C PRO A 168 -12.12 -25.78 -3.38
N MET A 169 -12.24 -25.96 -2.06
CA MET A 169 -11.33 -25.36 -1.07
C MET A 169 -9.87 -25.74 -1.34
N LYS A 170 -9.60 -26.96 -1.81
CA LYS A 170 -8.24 -27.40 -2.15
C LYS A 170 -7.57 -26.51 -3.20
N ILE A 171 -8.33 -26.02 -4.18
CA ILE A 171 -7.80 -25.08 -5.19
C ILE A 171 -7.39 -23.77 -4.51
N ILE A 172 -8.23 -23.24 -3.60
CA ILE A 172 -7.92 -22.02 -2.84
C ILE A 172 -6.68 -22.20 -1.96
N GLN A 173 -6.54 -23.37 -1.33
CA GLN A 173 -5.34 -23.71 -0.56
C GLN A 173 -4.10 -23.75 -1.45
N ASN A 174 -4.16 -24.40 -2.62
CA ASN A 174 -3.02 -24.54 -3.52
C ASN A 174 -2.55 -23.17 -4.04
N ILE A 175 -3.44 -22.28 -4.46
CA ILE A 175 -3.05 -20.91 -4.89
C ILE A 175 -2.43 -20.09 -3.75
N ILE A 176 -2.86 -20.29 -2.50
CA ILE A 176 -2.27 -19.64 -1.32
C ILE A 176 -0.92 -20.25 -0.97
N LYS A 177 -0.75 -21.58 -1.09
CA LYS A 177 0.55 -22.24 -0.97
C LYS A 177 1.54 -21.64 -1.99
N THR A 178 1.12 -21.46 -3.24
CA THR A 178 1.93 -20.77 -4.26
C THR A 178 2.27 -19.34 -3.85
N ALA A 179 1.34 -18.58 -3.27
CA ALA A 179 1.65 -17.25 -2.75
C ALA A 179 2.70 -17.29 -1.62
N GLY A 180 2.66 -18.32 -0.78
CA GLY A 180 3.60 -18.56 0.31
C GLY A 180 5.03 -18.88 -0.12
N THR A 181 5.26 -19.27 -1.38
CA THR A 181 6.63 -19.50 -1.92
C THR A 181 7.32 -18.21 -2.34
N SER A 182 6.66 -17.05 -2.18
CA SER A 182 7.25 -15.74 -2.46
C SER A 182 8.51 -15.48 -1.63
N PRO A 183 9.50 -14.72 -2.15
CA PRO A 183 10.59 -14.22 -1.34
C PRO A 183 10.08 -13.23 -0.28
N SER A 184 10.85 -13.08 0.81
CA SER A 184 10.61 -12.07 1.84
C SER A 184 11.90 -11.60 2.50
N GLY A 185 11.91 -10.36 2.99
CA GLY A 185 13.04 -9.81 3.71
C GLY A 185 13.42 -10.67 4.92
N ALA A 186 14.66 -11.13 4.98
CA ALA A 186 15.17 -12.06 5.99
C ALA A 186 14.33 -13.35 6.15
N ASN A 187 13.66 -13.80 5.08
CA ASN A 187 12.79 -14.98 5.06
C ASN A 187 11.67 -14.98 6.14
N LEU A 188 11.21 -13.79 6.53
CA LEU A 188 10.23 -13.63 7.62
C LEU A 188 8.79 -13.94 7.23
N GLN A 189 8.51 -14.11 5.93
CA GLN A 189 7.20 -14.45 5.38
C GLN A 189 6.05 -13.65 6.03
N PRO A 190 6.11 -12.30 6.02
CA PRO A 190 5.31 -11.45 6.91
C PRO A 190 3.89 -11.22 6.37
N TRP A 191 3.20 -12.27 5.99
CA TRP A 191 1.87 -12.24 5.38
C TRP A 191 0.88 -13.12 6.11
N THR A 192 -0.39 -12.77 6.00
CA THR A 192 -1.50 -13.61 6.43
C THR A 192 -2.62 -13.49 5.40
N PHE A 193 -3.06 -14.63 4.88
CA PHE A 193 -4.15 -14.74 3.92
C PHE A 193 -5.39 -15.22 4.67
N CYS A 194 -6.27 -14.31 5.07
CA CYS A 194 -7.54 -14.69 5.67
C CYS A 194 -8.51 -15.06 4.54
N VAL A 195 -8.95 -16.32 4.50
CA VAL A 195 -9.92 -16.82 3.52
C VAL A 195 -11.31 -16.80 4.14
N ILE A 196 -12.25 -16.07 3.54
CA ILE A 196 -13.61 -15.93 4.03
C ILE A 196 -14.57 -16.55 3.00
N ALA A 197 -15.24 -17.62 3.42
CA ALA A 197 -16.39 -18.19 2.71
C ALA A 197 -17.72 -17.91 3.42
N ASP A 198 -17.67 -17.48 4.68
CA ASP A 198 -18.85 -17.19 5.49
C ASP A 198 -19.57 -15.94 4.97
N GLU A 199 -20.82 -16.10 4.55
CA GLU A 199 -21.62 -15.02 3.97
C GLU A 199 -21.85 -13.86 4.95
N ALA A 200 -22.06 -14.14 6.25
CA ALA A 200 -22.29 -13.10 7.24
C ALA A 200 -21.04 -12.23 7.44
N ILE A 201 -19.85 -12.84 7.40
CA ILE A 201 -18.59 -12.08 7.44
C ILE A 201 -18.39 -11.27 6.14
N LYS A 202 -18.68 -11.85 4.96
CA LYS A 202 -18.59 -11.12 3.69
C LYS A 202 -19.51 -9.90 3.63
N VAL A 203 -20.77 -10.04 4.09
CA VAL A 203 -21.74 -8.94 4.18
C VAL A 203 -21.20 -7.82 5.07
N ARG A 204 -20.70 -8.14 6.27
CA ARG A 204 -20.13 -7.13 7.18
C ARG A 204 -18.90 -6.43 6.58
N ILE A 205 -18.02 -7.17 5.90
CA ILE A 205 -16.87 -6.57 5.21
C ILE A 205 -17.36 -5.61 4.11
N ARG A 206 -18.36 -6.02 3.32
CA ARG A 206 -18.95 -5.17 2.29
C ARG A 206 -19.51 -3.88 2.88
N GLU A 207 -20.30 -3.96 3.95
CA GLU A 207 -20.86 -2.78 4.62
C GLU A 207 -19.76 -1.80 5.08
N ILE A 208 -18.70 -2.32 5.71
CA ILE A 208 -17.54 -1.52 6.13
C ILE A 208 -16.89 -0.82 4.92
N VAL A 209 -16.62 -1.57 3.85
CA VAL A 209 -15.95 -1.05 2.66
C VAL A 209 -16.81 -0.02 1.94
N GLU A 210 -18.09 -0.29 1.71
CA GLU A 210 -19.00 0.62 1.01
C GLU A 210 -19.22 1.91 1.79
N THR A 211 -19.32 1.84 3.12
CA THR A 211 -19.43 3.03 3.99
C THR A 211 -18.20 3.92 3.87
N GLU A 212 -17.00 3.34 3.98
CA GLU A 212 -15.75 4.11 3.85
C GLU A 212 -15.55 4.62 2.42
N GLU A 213 -15.91 3.85 1.39
CA GLU A 213 -15.86 4.28 0.00
C GLU A 213 -16.81 5.46 -0.26
N GLN A 214 -18.04 5.45 0.24
CA GLN A 214 -18.95 6.59 0.12
C GLN A 214 -18.34 7.87 0.73
N ILE A 215 -17.69 7.76 1.88
CA ILE A 215 -16.97 8.89 2.50
C ILE A 215 -15.76 9.29 1.65
N ASN A 216 -15.03 8.33 1.09
CA ASN A 216 -13.89 8.58 0.25
C ASN A 216 -14.30 9.36 -1.01
N TYR A 217 -15.31 8.89 -1.75
CA TYR A 217 -15.80 9.56 -2.97
C TYR A 217 -16.43 10.94 -2.69
N SER A 218 -17.08 11.12 -1.54
CA SER A 218 -17.75 12.38 -1.22
C SER A 218 -16.86 13.43 -0.58
N ARG A 219 -15.80 13.04 0.16
CA ARG A 219 -15.02 13.96 1.01
C ARG A 219 -13.51 13.84 0.91
N ARG A 220 -12.96 12.63 0.69
CA ARG A 220 -11.51 12.39 0.86
C ARG A 220 -10.74 12.29 -0.47
N MET A 221 -11.39 11.87 -1.54
CA MET A 221 -10.79 11.74 -2.86
C MET A 221 -11.00 13.05 -3.62
N GLY A 222 -9.89 13.73 -3.94
CA GLY A 222 -9.95 14.98 -4.68
C GLY A 222 -10.57 14.78 -6.07
N ALA A 223 -11.17 15.83 -6.64
CA ALA A 223 -11.84 15.79 -7.94
C ALA A 223 -10.98 15.16 -9.06
N LYS A 224 -9.66 15.38 -9.03
CA LYS A 224 -8.71 14.76 -9.95
C LYS A 224 -8.76 13.23 -9.92
N TRP A 225 -8.77 12.63 -8.72
CA TRP A 225 -8.78 11.18 -8.58
C TRP A 225 -10.09 10.58 -9.12
N VAL A 226 -11.22 11.25 -8.89
CA VAL A 226 -12.54 10.81 -9.38
C VAL A 226 -12.56 10.77 -10.91
N LEU A 227 -11.99 11.79 -11.57
CA LEU A 227 -11.84 11.82 -13.03
C LEU A 227 -10.88 10.74 -13.53
N ASP A 228 -9.77 10.51 -12.83
CA ASP A 228 -8.77 9.52 -13.22
C ASP A 228 -9.35 8.08 -13.26
N VAL A 229 -10.37 7.78 -12.44
CA VAL A 229 -10.98 6.43 -12.35
C VAL A 229 -12.30 6.27 -13.10
N GLU A 230 -12.84 7.33 -13.69
CA GLU A 230 -14.16 7.33 -14.34
C GLU A 230 -14.27 6.24 -15.43
N HIS A 231 -13.21 6.08 -16.24
CA HIS A 231 -13.12 5.07 -17.30
C HIS A 231 -13.20 3.62 -16.81
N LEU A 232 -13.05 3.37 -15.50
CA LEU A 232 -13.18 2.05 -14.90
C LEU A 232 -14.64 1.68 -14.55
N ASN A 233 -15.57 2.63 -14.67
CA ASN A 233 -16.97 2.51 -14.23
C ASN A 233 -17.08 1.95 -12.80
N VAL A 234 -16.21 2.43 -11.91
CA VAL A 234 -16.19 2.04 -10.50
C VAL A 234 -16.98 3.05 -9.68
N ASN A 235 -17.76 2.56 -8.74
CA ASN A 235 -18.48 3.37 -7.76
C ASN A 235 -18.28 2.80 -6.36
N TRP A 236 -18.97 3.35 -5.37
CA TRP A 236 -18.87 2.92 -3.98
C TRP A 236 -19.52 1.54 -3.72
N ASN A 237 -20.47 1.09 -4.55
CA ASN A 237 -21.15 -0.20 -4.41
C ASN A 237 -20.24 -1.34 -4.89
N LYS A 238 -20.02 -2.33 -4.02
CA LYS A 238 -19.05 -3.43 -4.21
C LYS A 238 -19.73 -4.80 -4.07
N PRO A 239 -20.70 -5.14 -4.94
CA PRO A 239 -21.48 -6.37 -4.80
C PRO A 239 -20.62 -7.64 -4.89
N TYR A 240 -19.51 -7.57 -5.63
CA TYR A 240 -18.53 -8.64 -5.75
C TYR A 240 -17.91 -9.11 -4.42
N LEU A 241 -17.96 -8.30 -3.34
CA LEU A 241 -17.48 -8.70 -2.02
C LEU A 241 -18.36 -9.78 -1.38
N THR A 242 -19.61 -9.91 -1.84
CA THR A 242 -20.57 -10.93 -1.42
C THR A 242 -20.84 -11.96 -2.51
N GLU A 243 -20.82 -11.58 -3.80
CA GLU A 243 -21.08 -12.51 -4.92
C GLU A 243 -20.00 -13.58 -5.06
N ALA A 244 -18.73 -13.22 -4.86
CA ALA A 244 -17.64 -14.17 -5.01
C ALA A 244 -17.70 -15.24 -3.90
N PRO A 245 -17.50 -16.53 -4.23
CA PRO A 245 -17.58 -17.62 -3.25
C PRO A 245 -16.51 -17.50 -2.15
N TYR A 246 -15.38 -16.87 -2.45
CA TYR A 246 -14.33 -16.57 -1.48
C TYR A 246 -13.93 -15.10 -1.53
N LEU A 247 -13.68 -14.53 -0.36
CA LEU A 247 -12.98 -13.27 -0.20
C LEU A 247 -11.66 -13.55 0.52
N ILE A 248 -10.52 -13.19 -0.10
CA ILE A 248 -9.21 -13.28 0.52
C ILE A 248 -8.79 -11.90 1.01
N VAL A 249 -8.70 -11.73 2.32
CA VAL A 249 -8.15 -10.52 2.95
C VAL A 249 -6.66 -10.76 3.17
N ILE A 250 -5.84 -9.98 2.45
CA ILE A 250 -4.38 -10.07 2.50
C ILE A 250 -3.89 -9.07 3.53
N MET A 251 -3.18 -9.57 4.54
CA MET A 251 -2.60 -8.75 5.59
C MET A 251 -1.09 -8.85 5.59
N LYS A 252 -0.42 -7.72 5.85
CA LYS A 252 1.00 -7.69 6.18
C LYS A 252 1.18 -7.69 7.69
N GLN A 253 2.19 -8.40 8.15
CA GLN A 253 2.66 -8.35 9.53
C GLN A 253 3.69 -7.23 9.65
N THR A 254 3.40 -6.21 10.45
CA THR A 254 4.31 -5.08 10.68
C THR A 254 5.48 -5.44 11.59
N TYR A 255 5.28 -6.45 12.43
CA TYR A 255 6.28 -7.11 13.26
C TYR A 255 5.78 -8.52 13.57
N GLN A 256 6.68 -9.43 13.89
CA GLN A 256 6.34 -10.75 14.42
C GLN A 256 6.21 -10.69 15.94
N ILE A 257 5.37 -11.58 16.49
CA ILE A 257 5.23 -11.80 17.92
C ILE A 257 5.81 -13.19 18.19
N LEU A 258 6.93 -13.25 18.92
CA LEU A 258 7.61 -14.48 19.27
C LEU A 258 6.88 -15.20 20.42
N GLU A 259 7.21 -16.47 20.66
CA GLU A 259 6.60 -17.28 21.72
C GLU A 259 6.74 -16.65 23.12
N ASN A 260 7.83 -15.93 23.35
CA ASN A 260 8.10 -15.17 24.58
C ASN A 260 7.38 -13.80 24.63
N ASN A 261 6.42 -13.53 23.75
CA ASN A 261 5.72 -12.26 23.55
C ASN A 261 6.62 -11.06 23.17
N GLN A 262 7.88 -11.28 22.82
CA GLN A 262 8.73 -10.22 22.29
C GLN A 262 8.35 -9.89 20.85
N ARG A 263 8.58 -8.64 20.47
CA ARG A 263 8.34 -8.15 19.12
C ARG A 263 9.63 -8.24 18.32
N GLN A 264 9.56 -8.88 17.16
CA GLN A 264 10.65 -8.90 16.20
C GLN A 264 10.25 -8.05 14.97
N PRO A 265 11.10 -7.12 14.52
CA PRO A 265 10.79 -6.31 13.34
C PRO A 265 10.69 -7.18 12.09
N THR A 266 9.89 -6.73 11.13
CA THR A 266 9.85 -7.30 9.78
C THR A 266 10.44 -6.31 8.80
N TYR A 267 11.27 -6.78 7.88
CA TYR A 267 11.95 -5.94 6.90
C TYR A 267 11.17 -5.96 5.58
N TYR A 268 10.88 -4.79 5.02
CA TYR A 268 10.18 -4.65 3.73
C TYR A 268 8.87 -5.45 3.66
N ASN A 269 8.11 -5.50 4.76
CA ASN A 269 6.90 -6.34 4.88
C ASN A 269 5.85 -6.06 3.81
N GLU A 270 5.63 -4.79 3.47
CA GLU A 270 4.66 -4.38 2.45
C GLU A 270 5.08 -4.88 1.07
N ILE A 271 6.35 -4.66 0.69
CA ILE A 271 6.90 -5.12 -0.58
C ILE A 271 6.83 -6.64 -0.67
N SER A 272 7.27 -7.34 0.39
CA SER A 272 7.22 -8.81 0.46
C SER A 272 5.78 -9.33 0.29
N THR A 273 4.81 -8.73 0.97
CA THR A 273 3.39 -9.11 0.87
C THR A 273 2.80 -8.82 -0.52
N CYS A 274 3.21 -7.72 -1.16
CA CYS A 274 2.78 -7.39 -2.52
C CYS A 274 3.36 -8.35 -3.56
N ILE A 275 4.61 -8.82 -3.41
CA ILE A 275 5.19 -9.86 -4.27
C ILE A 275 4.42 -11.19 -4.11
N ALA A 276 4.13 -11.59 -2.87
CA ALA A 276 3.30 -12.76 -2.59
C ALA A 276 1.90 -12.65 -3.20
N THR A 277 1.34 -11.43 -3.20
CA THR A 277 0.08 -11.16 -3.89
C THR A 277 0.22 -11.29 -5.41
N GLY A 278 1.35 -10.89 -6.00
CA GLY A 278 1.65 -11.12 -7.41
C GLY A 278 1.66 -12.61 -7.77
N PHE A 279 2.28 -13.45 -6.92
CA PHE A 279 2.27 -14.91 -7.06
C PHE A 279 0.84 -15.45 -6.96
N LEU A 280 0.06 -14.96 -6.00
CA LEU A 280 -1.35 -15.33 -5.85
C LEU A 280 -2.18 -14.98 -7.09
N LEU A 281 -1.99 -13.78 -7.67
CA LEU A 281 -2.69 -13.35 -8.88
C LEU A 281 -2.35 -14.24 -10.09
N ALA A 282 -1.08 -14.63 -10.22
CA ALA A 282 -0.66 -15.59 -11.26
C ALA A 282 -1.28 -16.97 -11.03
N ALA A 283 -1.29 -17.46 -9.78
CA ALA A 283 -1.86 -18.75 -9.42
C ALA A 283 -3.38 -18.80 -9.64
N ILE A 284 -4.12 -17.75 -9.24
CA ILE A 284 -5.56 -17.59 -9.51
C ILE A 284 -5.86 -17.71 -11.00
N HIS A 285 -5.09 -16.98 -11.83
CA HIS A 285 -5.27 -16.98 -13.27
C HIS A 285 -4.93 -18.35 -13.90
N ASN A 286 -3.86 -18.99 -13.42
CA ASN A 286 -3.41 -20.30 -13.89
C ASN A 286 -4.48 -21.40 -13.70
N VAL A 287 -5.25 -21.35 -12.61
CA VAL A 287 -6.32 -22.33 -12.33
C VAL A 287 -7.67 -21.94 -12.97
N GLY A 288 -7.70 -20.91 -13.81
CA GLY A 288 -8.91 -20.47 -14.53
C GLY A 288 -9.91 -19.67 -13.70
N LEU A 289 -9.49 -19.13 -12.56
CA LEU A 289 -10.30 -18.24 -11.73
C LEU A 289 -9.98 -16.77 -12.02
N VAL A 290 -10.87 -15.88 -11.58
CA VAL A 290 -10.71 -14.43 -11.74
C VAL A 290 -10.78 -13.72 -10.39
N THR A 291 -10.27 -12.49 -10.36
CA THR A 291 -10.33 -11.60 -9.20
C THR A 291 -10.22 -10.13 -9.63
N VAL A 292 -10.44 -9.22 -8.69
CA VAL A 292 -10.06 -7.81 -8.79
C VAL A 292 -9.26 -7.42 -7.55
N THR A 293 -8.12 -6.79 -7.76
CA THR A 293 -7.32 -6.25 -6.66
C THR A 293 -7.98 -4.98 -6.14
N THR A 294 -8.39 -4.97 -4.87
CA THR A 294 -9.02 -3.81 -4.24
C THR A 294 -8.29 -3.40 -2.97
N THR A 295 -8.20 -2.09 -2.77
CA THR A 295 -7.56 -1.47 -1.61
C THR A 295 -8.66 -0.86 -0.72
N PRO A 296 -8.98 -1.44 0.45
CA PRO A 296 -10.04 -0.95 1.33
C PRO A 296 -9.56 0.28 2.12
N LEU A 297 -9.45 1.42 1.43
CA LEU A 297 -8.91 2.66 1.99
C LEU A 297 -9.75 3.08 3.22
N ASN A 298 -9.06 3.28 4.35
CA ASN A 298 -9.61 3.58 5.68
C ASN A 298 -10.43 2.47 6.36
N ALA A 299 -10.82 1.40 5.65
CA ALA A 299 -11.57 0.27 6.21
C ALA A 299 -10.69 -0.81 6.90
N GLY A 300 -9.37 -0.76 6.73
CA GLY A 300 -8.45 -1.81 7.21
C GLY A 300 -8.50 -2.07 8.73
N GLY A 301 -8.72 -1.03 9.55
CA GLY A 301 -8.82 -1.17 11.01
C GLY A 301 -10.05 -1.97 11.43
N GLN A 302 -11.22 -1.62 10.90
CA GLN A 302 -12.49 -2.30 11.18
C GLN A 302 -12.50 -3.73 10.65
N ILE A 303 -11.95 -3.98 9.46
CA ILE A 303 -11.82 -5.34 8.91
C ILE A 303 -10.91 -6.21 9.80
N ARG A 304 -9.78 -5.67 10.28
CA ARG A 304 -8.88 -6.38 11.20
C ARG A 304 -9.62 -6.78 12.49
N GLU A 305 -10.40 -5.87 13.06
CA GLU A 305 -11.18 -6.12 14.29
C GLU A 305 -12.28 -7.14 14.08
N LEU A 306 -13.03 -7.02 12.97
CA LEU A 306 -14.06 -7.97 12.58
C LEU A 306 -13.50 -9.40 12.45
N LEU A 307 -12.33 -9.53 11.83
CA LEU A 307 -11.62 -10.81 11.65
C LEU A 307 -10.81 -11.22 12.89
N GLN A 308 -10.89 -10.46 13.99
CA GLN A 308 -10.18 -10.72 15.25
C GLN A 308 -8.66 -10.91 15.06
N ARG A 309 -8.08 -10.14 14.13
CA ARG A 309 -6.65 -10.22 13.80
C ARG A 309 -5.83 -9.34 14.76
N PRO A 310 -4.61 -9.79 15.13
CA PRO A 310 -3.80 -9.09 16.09
C PRO A 310 -3.34 -7.73 15.55
N VAL A 311 -3.01 -6.80 16.45
CA VAL A 311 -2.67 -5.41 16.11
C VAL A 311 -1.41 -5.25 15.26
N ASN A 312 -0.57 -6.28 15.17
CA ASN A 312 0.61 -6.29 14.30
C ASN A 312 0.24 -6.54 12.83
N GLU A 313 -0.94 -7.05 12.53
CA GLU A 313 -1.43 -7.28 11.18
C GLU A 313 -2.22 -6.10 10.64
N LYS A 314 -1.92 -5.70 9.40
CA LYS A 314 -2.62 -4.63 8.70
C LYS A 314 -3.11 -5.13 7.35
N VAL A 315 -4.38 -4.86 7.04
CA VAL A 315 -4.96 -5.15 5.71
C VAL A 315 -4.20 -4.37 4.64
N VAL A 316 -3.80 -5.07 3.59
CA VAL A 316 -3.15 -4.51 2.40
C VAL A 316 -4.14 -4.52 1.23
N LEU A 317 -4.73 -5.68 0.95
CA LEU A 317 -5.58 -5.90 -0.22
C LEU A 317 -6.76 -6.82 0.11
N LEU A 318 -7.86 -6.67 -0.63
CA LEU A 318 -8.96 -7.63 -0.68
C LEU A 318 -9.08 -8.20 -2.10
N LEU A 319 -9.14 -9.52 -2.19
CA LEU A 319 -9.32 -10.27 -3.44
C LEU A 319 -10.61 -11.12 -3.36
N PRO A 320 -11.73 -10.69 -3.96
CA PRO A 320 -12.83 -11.61 -4.25
C PRO A 320 -12.36 -12.63 -5.31
N VAL A 321 -12.55 -13.93 -5.07
CA VAL A 321 -12.06 -15.00 -5.94
C VAL A 321 -13.20 -15.94 -6.30
N GLY A 322 -13.34 -16.22 -7.60
CA GLY A 322 -14.37 -17.11 -8.13
C GLY A 322 -14.34 -17.19 -9.65
N TYR A 323 -15.40 -17.76 -10.21
CA TYR A 323 -15.65 -17.71 -11.65
C TYR A 323 -16.25 -16.34 -12.05
N PRO A 324 -15.98 -15.83 -13.26
CA PRO A 324 -16.68 -14.65 -13.75
C PRO A 324 -18.18 -14.95 -13.92
N ALA A 325 -19.04 -13.95 -13.74
CA ALA A 325 -20.45 -14.06 -14.09
C ALA A 325 -20.62 -14.23 -15.61
N GLU A 326 -21.74 -14.82 -16.04
CA GLU A 326 -22.10 -14.85 -17.46
C GLU A 326 -22.19 -13.43 -18.02
N ASN A 327 -21.75 -13.24 -19.27
CA ASN A 327 -21.74 -11.93 -19.94
C ASN A 327 -20.97 -10.83 -19.17
N THR A 328 -19.95 -11.20 -18.39
CA THR A 328 -19.08 -10.22 -17.72
C THR A 328 -18.36 -9.34 -18.74
N HIS A 329 -18.47 -8.03 -18.56
CA HIS A 329 -17.72 -7.04 -19.32
C HIS A 329 -16.54 -6.48 -18.52
N VAL A 330 -15.48 -6.09 -19.22
CA VAL A 330 -14.33 -5.39 -18.64
C VAL A 330 -14.05 -4.14 -19.47
N PRO A 331 -13.55 -3.04 -18.87
CA PRO A 331 -13.19 -1.84 -19.62
C PRO A 331 -12.20 -2.15 -20.76
N ASP A 332 -12.27 -1.47 -21.91
CA ASP A 332 -11.27 -1.63 -22.97
C ASP A 332 -10.02 -0.80 -22.65
N ILE A 333 -9.15 -1.36 -21.80
CA ILE A 333 -7.89 -0.74 -21.37
C ILE A 333 -6.74 -1.47 -22.04
N ARG A 334 -5.85 -0.69 -22.66
CA ARG A 334 -4.62 -1.18 -23.28
C ARG A 334 -3.47 -1.11 -22.28
N ARG A 335 -2.60 -2.13 -22.30
CA ARG A 335 -1.32 -2.10 -21.58
C ARG A 335 -0.30 -1.32 -22.42
N LYS A 336 0.64 -0.68 -21.76
CA LYS A 336 1.79 -0.02 -22.40
C LYS A 336 2.56 -1.02 -23.27
N LYS A 337 3.17 -0.52 -24.34
CA LYS A 337 4.08 -1.31 -25.17
C LYS A 337 5.38 -1.62 -24.43
N ILE A 338 6.13 -2.61 -24.90
CA ILE A 338 7.37 -3.05 -24.24
C ILE A 338 8.41 -1.92 -24.19
N GLU A 339 8.49 -1.09 -25.24
CA GLU A 339 9.43 0.03 -25.35
C GLU A 339 9.16 1.13 -24.32
N GLU A 340 7.94 1.21 -23.79
CA GLU A 340 7.57 2.17 -22.75
C GLU A 340 7.98 1.71 -21.34
N ILE A 341 8.26 0.42 -21.15
CA ILE A 341 8.50 -0.18 -19.82
C ILE A 341 9.90 -0.79 -19.67
N ILE A 342 10.65 -1.02 -20.74
CA ILE A 342 12.02 -1.52 -20.70
C ILE A 342 13.05 -0.41 -21.04
N ARG A 343 14.19 -0.40 -20.34
CA ARG A 343 15.37 0.40 -20.67
C ARG A 343 16.58 -0.54 -20.67
N LEU A 344 17.33 -0.52 -21.77
CA LEU A 344 18.57 -1.29 -21.93
C LEU A 344 19.73 -0.30 -21.79
N TYR A 345 20.74 -0.68 -21.03
CA TYR A 345 21.93 0.14 -20.74
C TYR A 345 23.19 -0.60 -21.16
#